data_AF-A0A328CCY4-F1
#
_entry.id   AF-A0A328CCY4-F1
#
_cell.length_a   1.000
_cell.length_b   1.000
_cell.length_c   1.000
_cell.angle_alpha   90.00
_cell.angle_beta   90.00
_cell.angle_gamma   90.00
#
_symmetry.space_group_name_H-M   'P 1'
#
loop_
_entity.id
_entity.type
_entity.pdbx_description
1 polymer ?
#
loop_
_entity_poly.entity_id
_entity_poly.type
_entity_poly.pdbx_seq_one_letter_code
_entity_poly.pdbx_strand_id
1 'polypeptide(L)'
;MTPPLSPSPAPQLRFYGHATFGLRAGEHSLIIDPYRPGGFGGLMALPPIEEHFDRVITTHDHDDHAAIDTLVGPPPRLVEGTFGPFTLHRIPAYHDEYQGSRRGGTSDLLLIQVHGCSVLHCGDIGHSPRPEDLRALRALGRPDVMIVPVGGYFTVGAAQAWEWCRALSPRLMVPVHGADPRVGLALRPRAHFLAGSIWPVEEVGERVELNAGLLSFESRVLVMGSASA
;
A
#
# COMPACT_ATOMS: atom_id res chain seq x y z
N MET A 1 -27.36 -9.39 31.21
CA MET A 1 -25.93 -9.19 30.94
C MET A 1 -25.71 -9.56 29.48
N THR A 2 -25.49 -8.58 28.62
CA THR A 2 -25.05 -8.80 27.24
C THR A 2 -23.68 -9.48 27.33
N PRO A 3 -23.45 -10.63 26.65
CA PRO A 3 -22.10 -11.19 26.60
C PRO A 3 -21.15 -10.14 26.02
N PRO A 4 -19.90 -10.04 26.51
CA PRO A 4 -18.92 -9.17 25.88
C PRO A 4 -18.82 -9.59 24.41
N LEU A 5 -19.00 -8.63 23.51
CA LEU A 5 -18.73 -8.83 22.08
C LEU A 5 -17.34 -9.44 21.98
N SER A 6 -17.24 -10.65 21.44
CA SER A 6 -15.94 -11.24 21.10
C SER A 6 -15.17 -10.22 20.25
N PRO A 7 -13.89 -9.95 20.54
CA PRO A 7 -13.14 -8.99 19.74
C PRO A 7 -13.20 -9.44 18.27
N SER A 8 -13.58 -8.52 17.39
CA SER A 8 -13.56 -8.80 15.95
C SER A 8 -12.16 -9.32 15.57
N PRO A 9 -12.07 -10.34 14.71
CA PRO A 9 -10.77 -10.86 14.30
C PRO A 9 -9.91 -9.74 13.71
N ALA A 10 -8.60 -9.82 13.95
CA ALA A 10 -7.65 -8.84 13.46
C ALA A 10 -7.74 -8.75 11.93
N PRO A 11 -7.71 -7.53 11.34
CA PRO A 11 -7.66 -7.38 9.89
C PRO A 11 -6.42 -8.08 9.32
N GLN A 12 -6.56 -8.72 8.17
CA GLN A 12 -5.46 -9.34 7.45
C GLN A 12 -5.03 -8.44 6.29
N LEU A 13 -3.72 -8.22 6.15
CA LEU A 13 -3.09 -7.58 5.00
C LEU A 13 -2.37 -8.65 4.17
N ARG A 14 -2.61 -8.65 2.86
CA ARG A 14 -1.96 -9.55 1.90
C ARG A 14 -1.24 -8.75 0.82
N PHE A 15 -0.01 -9.12 0.50
CA PHE A 15 0.77 -8.56 -0.61
C PHE A 15 0.70 -9.47 -1.84
N TYR A 16 0.27 -8.93 -2.97
CA TYR A 16 0.15 -9.66 -4.25
C TYR A 16 1.32 -9.44 -5.21
N GLY A 17 2.18 -8.45 -4.95
CA GLY A 17 3.25 -8.03 -5.84
C GLY A 17 3.11 -6.57 -6.26
N HIS A 18 4.22 -5.98 -6.74
CA HIS A 18 4.32 -4.58 -7.19
C HIS A 18 3.91 -3.54 -6.14
N ALA A 19 2.65 -3.10 -6.16
CA ALA A 19 2.01 -2.22 -5.17
C ALA A 19 0.61 -2.73 -4.78
N THR A 20 0.26 -3.97 -5.12
CA THR A 20 -1.09 -4.50 -4.91
C THR A 20 -1.25 -5.15 -3.55
N PHE A 21 -2.26 -4.71 -2.79
CA PHE A 21 -2.60 -5.27 -1.48
C PHE A 21 -4.06 -5.63 -1.33
N GLY A 22 -4.33 -6.76 -0.67
CA GLY A 22 -5.66 -7.10 -0.18
C GLY A 22 -5.78 -6.81 1.31
N LEU A 23 -6.93 -6.27 1.72
CA LEU A 23 -7.33 -6.17 3.13
C LEU A 23 -8.60 -6.98 3.36
N ARG A 24 -8.62 -7.80 4.41
CA ARG A 24 -9.79 -8.60 4.82
C ARG A 24 -10.09 -8.40 6.30
N ALA A 25 -11.36 -8.18 6.63
CA ALA A 25 -11.85 -7.99 7.98
C ALA A 25 -13.21 -8.69 8.14
N GLY A 26 -13.19 -9.89 8.72
CA GLY A 26 -14.37 -10.78 8.75
C GLY A 26 -14.80 -11.16 7.33
N GLU A 27 -16.08 -10.97 7.04
CA GLU A 27 -16.68 -11.24 5.71
C GLU A 27 -16.40 -10.13 4.68
N HIS A 28 -15.82 -8.99 5.09
CA HIS A 28 -15.56 -7.85 4.21
C HIS A 28 -14.12 -7.84 3.69
N SER A 29 -13.95 -7.48 2.42
CA SER A 29 -12.67 -7.47 1.73
C SER A 29 -12.55 -6.33 0.74
N LEU A 30 -11.33 -5.82 0.58
CA LEU A 30 -10.99 -4.85 -0.45
C LEU A 30 -9.63 -5.16 -1.05
N ILE A 31 -9.43 -4.75 -2.30
CA ILE A 31 -8.14 -4.76 -2.99
C ILE A 31 -7.73 -3.34 -3.36
N ILE A 32 -6.45 -3.06 -3.20
CA ILE A 32 -5.81 -1.76 -3.48
C ILE A 32 -4.84 -1.99 -4.64
N ASP A 33 -4.92 -1.12 -5.63
CA ASP A 33 -4.00 -1.04 -6.77
C ASP A 33 -3.74 -2.36 -7.51
N PRO A 34 -4.76 -3.06 -8.06
CA PRO A 34 -4.53 -4.30 -8.81
C PRO A 34 -3.69 -4.06 -10.07
N TYR A 35 -2.62 -4.84 -10.23
CA TYR A 35 -1.81 -4.86 -11.45
C TYR A 35 -2.44 -5.69 -12.58
N ARG A 36 -2.08 -5.39 -13.83
CA ARG A 36 -2.42 -6.23 -15.00
C ARG A 36 -1.39 -7.35 -15.21
N PRO A 37 -1.76 -8.64 -15.07
CA PRO A 37 -0.90 -9.76 -15.47
C PRO A 37 -0.53 -9.67 -16.96
N GLY A 38 0.75 -9.82 -17.29
CA GLY A 38 1.27 -9.66 -18.64
C GLY A 38 1.29 -8.22 -19.17
N GLY A 39 0.98 -7.24 -18.32
CA GLY A 39 1.01 -5.81 -18.66
C GLY A 39 2.36 -5.33 -19.19
N PHE A 40 2.36 -4.18 -19.86
CA PHE A 40 3.54 -3.53 -20.45
C PHE A 40 4.33 -4.44 -21.40
N GLY A 41 3.63 -5.22 -22.23
CA GLY A 41 4.28 -6.13 -23.18
C GLY A 41 4.95 -7.33 -22.49
N GLY A 42 4.37 -7.83 -21.40
CA GLY A 42 4.89 -8.97 -20.65
C GLY A 42 5.89 -8.63 -19.55
N LEU A 43 6.16 -7.34 -19.30
CA LEU A 43 7.05 -6.92 -18.20
C LEU A 43 6.42 -7.15 -16.83
N MET A 44 5.10 -7.27 -16.73
CA MET A 44 4.40 -7.62 -15.49
C MET A 44 4.08 -9.12 -15.44
N ALA A 45 5.09 -9.97 -15.24
CA ALA A 45 4.95 -11.43 -15.18
C ALA A 45 4.44 -11.95 -13.81
N LEU A 46 3.70 -11.12 -13.08
CA LEU A 46 3.00 -11.49 -11.86
C LEU A 46 1.73 -12.32 -12.21
N PRO A 47 1.36 -13.31 -11.38
CA PRO A 47 0.23 -14.19 -11.67
C PRO A 47 -1.13 -13.45 -11.62
N PRO A 48 -2.18 -13.97 -12.26
CA PRO A 48 -3.53 -13.46 -12.07
C PRO A 48 -3.97 -13.48 -10.61
N ILE A 49 -4.77 -12.48 -10.23
CA ILE A 49 -5.37 -12.40 -8.89
C ILE A 49 -6.71 -13.14 -8.93
N GLU A 50 -6.70 -14.36 -8.41
CA GLU A 50 -7.86 -15.26 -8.44
C GLU A 50 -8.82 -15.08 -7.24
N GLU A 51 -8.45 -14.25 -6.26
CA GLU A 51 -9.28 -13.98 -5.08
C GLU A 51 -10.41 -12.98 -5.39
N HIS A 52 -11.60 -13.25 -4.86
CA HIS A 52 -12.74 -12.32 -4.91
C HIS A 52 -12.63 -11.26 -3.82
N PHE A 53 -13.03 -10.03 -4.15
CA PHE A 53 -13.08 -8.89 -3.24
C PHE A 53 -14.44 -8.21 -3.32
N ASP A 54 -14.86 -7.51 -2.25
CA ASP A 54 -16.11 -6.77 -2.26
C ASP A 54 -15.96 -5.36 -2.85
N ARG A 55 -14.77 -4.77 -2.70
CA ARG A 55 -14.43 -3.43 -3.20
C ARG A 55 -13.04 -3.39 -3.80
N VAL A 56 -12.87 -2.50 -4.76
CA VAL A 56 -11.55 -2.12 -5.27
C VAL A 56 -11.29 -0.64 -5.02
N ILE A 57 -10.05 -0.30 -4.68
CA ILE A 57 -9.57 1.06 -4.54
C ILE A 57 -8.35 1.19 -5.44
N THR A 58 -8.24 2.30 -6.17
CA THR A 58 -7.02 2.62 -6.92
C THR A 58 -6.52 4.01 -6.53
N THR A 59 -5.20 4.16 -6.52
CA THR A 59 -4.49 5.41 -6.25
C THR A 59 -4.49 6.34 -7.47
N HIS A 60 -4.41 5.76 -8.67
CA HIS A 60 -4.44 6.46 -9.95
C HIS A 60 -4.77 5.48 -11.09
N ASP A 61 -4.93 5.98 -12.32
CA ASP A 61 -5.42 5.18 -13.45
C ASP A 61 -4.26 4.78 -14.40
N HIS A 62 -3.39 3.88 -13.93
CA HIS A 62 -2.37 3.19 -14.75
C HIS A 62 -2.55 1.66 -14.71
N ASP A 63 -2.06 0.95 -15.73
CA ASP A 63 -2.27 -0.51 -15.89
C ASP A 63 -1.65 -1.36 -14.77
N ASP A 64 -0.64 -0.87 -14.06
CA ASP A 64 -0.03 -1.51 -12.89
C ASP A 64 -0.72 -1.17 -11.56
N HIS A 65 -1.72 -0.28 -11.56
CA HIS A 65 -2.45 0.15 -10.37
C HIS A 65 -3.99 0.13 -10.53
N ALA A 66 -4.53 -0.09 -11.73
CA ALA A 66 -5.97 0.03 -12.00
C ALA A 66 -6.54 -1.07 -12.91
N ALA A 67 -5.92 -2.25 -12.93
CA ALA A 67 -6.36 -3.40 -13.74
C ALA A 67 -7.60 -4.12 -13.18
N ILE A 68 -8.64 -3.34 -12.86
CA ILE A 68 -9.88 -3.81 -12.24
C ILE A 68 -10.58 -4.86 -13.12
N ASP A 69 -10.51 -4.70 -14.44
CA ASP A 69 -11.10 -5.62 -15.42
C ASP A 69 -10.49 -7.02 -15.40
N THR A 70 -9.30 -7.19 -14.80
CA THR A 70 -8.62 -8.48 -14.70
C THR A 70 -8.97 -9.30 -13.46
N LEU A 71 -9.72 -8.70 -12.52
CA LEU A 71 -10.13 -9.36 -11.28
C LEU A 71 -11.29 -10.34 -11.52
N VAL A 72 -11.35 -11.40 -10.72
CA VAL A 72 -12.45 -12.36 -10.77
C VAL A 72 -13.73 -11.71 -10.25
N GLY A 73 -14.68 -11.44 -11.16
CA GLY A 73 -15.90 -10.70 -10.85
C GLY A 73 -15.57 -9.27 -10.37
N PRO A 74 -15.20 -8.35 -11.29
CA PRO A 74 -14.70 -7.03 -10.95
C PRO A 74 -15.60 -6.29 -9.93
N PRO A 75 -15.09 -6.00 -8.72
CA PRO A 75 -15.91 -5.38 -7.70
C PRO A 75 -16.15 -3.89 -7.98
N PRO A 76 -17.20 -3.30 -7.40
CA PRO A 76 -17.41 -1.86 -7.50
C PRO A 76 -16.27 -1.09 -6.82
N ARG A 77 -15.89 0.04 -7.42
CA ARG A 77 -14.85 0.93 -6.90
C ARG A 77 -15.35 1.69 -5.67
N LEU A 78 -14.55 1.72 -4.60
CA LEU A 78 -14.73 2.62 -3.47
C LEU A 78 -13.87 3.87 -3.69
N VAL A 79 -14.51 5.00 -3.96
CA VAL A 79 -13.81 6.27 -4.25
C VAL A 79 -13.43 6.99 -2.95
N GLU A 80 -14.37 7.06 -2.00
CA GLU A 80 -14.24 7.74 -0.71
C GLU A 80 -15.26 7.18 0.28
N GLY A 81 -15.01 7.29 1.59
CA GLY A 81 -15.98 6.98 2.65
C GLY A 81 -15.95 5.53 3.14
N THR A 82 -17.09 5.04 3.67
CA THR A 82 -17.13 3.79 4.44
C THR A 82 -17.72 2.62 3.65
N PHE A 83 -17.10 1.45 3.78
CA PHE A 83 -17.60 0.15 3.33
C PHE A 83 -17.38 -0.90 4.43
N GLY A 84 -18.46 -1.42 5.02
CA GLY A 84 -18.36 -2.36 6.14
C GLY A 84 -17.50 -1.76 7.27
N PRO A 85 -16.45 -2.45 7.75
CA PRO A 85 -15.56 -1.94 8.80
C PRO A 85 -14.47 -0.99 8.28
N PHE A 86 -14.39 -0.76 6.97
CA PHE A 86 -13.36 0.05 6.34
C PHE A 86 -13.85 1.49 6.15
N THR A 87 -13.03 2.46 6.53
CA THR A 87 -13.19 3.86 6.15
C THR A 87 -11.99 4.28 5.33
N LEU A 88 -12.23 4.68 4.08
CA LEU A 88 -11.25 5.26 3.19
C LEU A 88 -11.22 6.78 3.39
N HIS A 89 -10.01 7.35 3.34
CA HIS A 89 -9.74 8.77 3.16
C HIS A 89 -8.73 8.94 2.03
N ARG A 90 -9.00 9.87 1.11
CA ARG A 90 -8.14 10.15 -0.05
C ARG A 90 -7.43 11.50 0.10
N ILE A 91 -6.11 11.51 -0.02
CA ILE A 91 -5.30 12.72 -0.02
C ILE A 91 -4.64 12.86 -1.39
N PRO A 92 -5.03 13.84 -2.22
CA PRO A 92 -4.41 14.05 -3.52
C PRO A 92 -2.92 14.36 -3.40
N ALA A 93 -2.09 13.66 -4.17
CA ALA A 93 -0.66 13.91 -4.29
C ALA A 93 -0.22 13.81 -5.76
N TYR A 94 1.09 13.85 -6.03
CA TYR A 94 1.62 13.93 -7.39
C TYR A 94 2.68 12.87 -7.68
N HIS A 95 2.76 12.46 -8.94
CA HIS A 95 3.78 11.53 -9.43
C HIS A 95 5.19 12.13 -9.54
N ASP A 96 5.35 13.44 -9.29
CA ASP A 96 6.65 14.11 -9.31
C ASP A 96 6.66 15.41 -8.48
N GLU A 97 7.87 15.95 -8.30
CA GLU A 97 8.14 17.25 -7.66
C GLU A 97 7.53 18.46 -8.38
N TYR A 98 7.11 18.29 -9.64
CA TYR A 98 6.65 19.33 -10.55
C TYR A 98 5.14 19.21 -10.81
N GLN A 99 4.39 18.80 -9.78
CA GLN A 99 2.94 18.68 -9.79
C GLN A 99 2.40 17.74 -10.89
N GLY A 100 3.13 16.65 -11.15
CA GLY A 100 2.72 15.61 -12.10
C GLY A 100 3.06 15.92 -13.56
N SER A 101 3.68 17.07 -13.84
CA SER A 101 3.96 17.53 -15.21
C SER A 101 4.99 16.68 -15.96
N ARG A 102 5.80 15.88 -15.26
CA ARG A 102 6.82 15.02 -15.86
C ARG A 102 6.44 13.55 -15.91
N ARG A 103 5.53 13.11 -15.03
CA ARG A 103 5.22 11.69 -14.82
C ARG A 103 3.72 11.36 -14.83
N GLY A 104 2.92 12.18 -15.48
CA GLY A 104 1.56 11.78 -15.87
C GLY A 104 0.46 12.11 -14.85
N GLY A 105 0.68 13.10 -13.98
CA GLY A 105 -0.39 13.68 -13.17
C GLY A 105 -0.36 13.32 -11.68
N THR A 106 -1.52 12.91 -11.15
CA THR A 106 -1.77 12.78 -9.70
C THR A 106 -1.80 11.31 -9.27
N SER A 107 -1.26 11.05 -8.09
CA SER A 107 -1.46 9.79 -7.35
C SER A 107 -2.06 10.13 -6.01
N ASP A 108 -3.05 9.38 -5.58
CA ASP A 108 -3.61 9.58 -4.25
C ASP A 108 -2.83 8.81 -3.18
N LEU A 109 -2.69 9.42 -2.01
CA LEU A 109 -2.38 8.71 -0.78
C LEU A 109 -3.70 8.21 -0.18
N LEU A 110 -3.78 6.91 0.10
CA LEU A 110 -5.00 6.28 0.61
C LEU A 110 -4.79 5.90 2.06
N LEU A 111 -5.52 6.52 2.98
CA LEU A 111 -5.55 6.10 4.37
C LEU A 111 -6.82 5.28 4.63
N ILE A 112 -6.64 3.99 4.92
CA ILE A 112 -7.72 3.05 5.19
C ILE A 112 -7.72 2.71 6.67
N GLN A 113 -8.80 3.02 7.36
CA GLN A 113 -9.02 2.68 8.76
C GLN A 113 -9.90 1.45 8.88
N VAL A 114 -9.51 0.48 9.71
CA VAL A 114 -10.26 -0.76 9.95
C VAL A 114 -9.97 -1.32 11.34
N HIS A 115 -11.02 -1.59 12.13
CA HIS A 115 -10.93 -2.13 13.50
C HIS A 115 -9.90 -1.40 14.40
N GLY A 116 -9.78 -0.08 14.27
CA GLY A 116 -8.83 0.73 15.05
C GLY A 116 -7.38 0.71 14.56
N CYS A 117 -7.08 -0.01 13.47
CA CYS A 117 -5.82 0.05 12.74
C CYS A 117 -5.94 1.00 11.54
N SER A 118 -4.83 1.60 11.13
CA SER A 118 -4.74 2.45 9.95
C SER A 118 -3.64 2.00 8.99
N VAL A 119 -3.97 1.87 7.71
CA VAL A 119 -3.06 1.49 6.62
C VAL A 119 -2.99 2.64 5.63
N LEU A 120 -1.81 3.23 5.48
CA LEU A 120 -1.51 4.26 4.49
C LEU A 120 -0.84 3.62 3.28
N HIS A 121 -1.51 3.66 2.13
CA HIS A 121 -0.94 3.29 0.84
C HIS A 121 -0.48 4.54 0.10
N CYS A 122 0.82 4.66 -0.17
CA CYS A 122 1.40 5.87 -0.75
C CYS A 122 1.31 5.94 -2.29
N GLY A 123 0.73 4.93 -2.94
CA GLY A 123 0.64 4.85 -4.40
C GLY A 123 1.99 5.10 -5.05
N ASP A 124 1.98 5.90 -6.10
CA ASP A 124 3.16 6.27 -6.88
C ASP A 124 3.59 7.71 -6.58
N ILE A 125 3.64 8.05 -5.30
CA ILE A 125 4.13 9.36 -4.89
C ILE A 125 5.54 9.60 -5.43
N GLY A 126 5.76 10.77 -6.03
CA GLY A 126 7.02 11.15 -6.66
C GLY A 126 7.67 12.40 -6.10
N HIS A 127 7.24 12.85 -4.92
CA HIS A 127 7.84 13.99 -4.23
C HIS A 127 8.09 13.72 -2.76
N SER A 128 9.00 14.50 -2.18
CA SER A 128 9.19 14.61 -0.73
C SER A 128 7.93 15.12 -0.03
N PRO A 129 7.74 14.83 1.27
CA PRO A 129 6.54 15.26 2.00
C PRO A 129 6.39 16.77 2.04
N ARG A 130 5.24 17.28 1.61
CA ARG A 130 4.91 18.71 1.67
C ARG A 130 4.12 19.04 2.93
N PRO A 131 4.18 20.29 3.43
CA PRO A 131 3.46 20.68 4.65
C PRO A 131 1.96 20.41 4.61
N GLU A 132 1.33 20.56 3.44
CA GLU A 132 -0.08 20.29 3.19
C GLU A 132 -0.42 18.80 3.33
N ASP A 133 0.38 17.91 2.75
CA ASP A 133 0.16 16.47 2.81
C ASP A 133 0.29 15.98 4.26
N LEU A 134 1.34 16.42 4.95
CA LEU A 134 1.58 16.07 6.34
C LEU A 134 0.47 16.58 7.25
N ARG A 135 -0.06 17.78 6.98
CA ARG A 135 -1.19 18.34 7.74
C ARG A 135 -2.44 17.50 7.53
N ALA A 136 -2.76 17.15 6.29
CA ALA A 136 -3.92 16.32 5.95
C ALA A 136 -3.84 14.95 6.63
N LEU A 137 -2.70 14.26 6.50
CA LEU A 137 -2.51 12.93 7.10
C LEU A 137 -2.51 12.97 8.62
N ARG A 138 -1.82 13.95 9.24
CA ARG A 138 -1.80 14.07 10.71
C ARG A 138 -3.17 14.38 11.30
N ALA A 139 -4.05 15.05 10.57
CA ALA A 139 -5.44 15.27 10.99
C ALA A 139 -6.25 13.96 11.09
N LEU A 140 -5.84 12.92 10.36
CA LEU A 140 -6.47 11.59 10.36
C LEU A 140 -5.82 10.61 11.35
N GLY A 141 -4.69 10.98 11.94
CA GLY A 141 -3.95 10.18 12.91
C GLY A 141 -2.65 9.58 12.35
N ARG A 142 -1.85 9.03 13.26
CA ARG A 142 -0.59 8.34 12.91
C ARG A 142 -0.92 7.01 12.21
N PRO A 143 -0.36 6.73 11.01
CA PRO A 143 -0.57 5.45 10.36
C PRO A 143 0.10 4.31 11.14
N ASP A 144 -0.59 3.19 11.30
CA ASP A 144 0.00 1.99 11.89
C ASP A 144 0.87 1.27 10.87
N VAL A 145 0.38 1.13 9.64
CA VAL A 145 1.11 0.57 8.50
C VAL A 145 1.26 1.63 7.42
N MET A 146 2.47 1.79 6.89
CA MET A 146 2.76 2.63 5.74
C MET A 146 3.39 1.80 4.64
N ILE A 147 2.68 1.67 3.53
CA ILE A 147 3.13 1.04 2.30
C ILE A 147 3.71 2.13 1.41
N VAL A 148 5.03 2.09 1.19
CA VAL A 148 5.78 3.20 0.58
C VAL A 148 6.57 2.71 -0.64
N PRO A 149 6.46 3.36 -1.82
CA PRO A 149 7.25 2.97 -2.97
C PRO A 149 8.72 3.36 -2.79
N VAL A 150 9.64 2.53 -3.29
CA VAL A 150 11.10 2.75 -3.14
C VAL A 150 11.89 2.62 -4.45
N GLY A 151 11.19 2.43 -5.57
CA GLY A 151 11.77 2.14 -6.89
C GLY A 151 12.56 3.28 -7.52
N GLY A 152 12.30 4.54 -7.14
CA GLY A 152 13.11 5.71 -7.46
C GLY A 152 13.18 6.15 -8.93
N TYR A 153 12.60 5.41 -9.87
CA TYR A 153 12.54 5.81 -11.28
C TYR A 153 11.20 6.46 -11.63
N PHE A 154 10.08 5.81 -11.31
CA PHE A 154 8.72 6.35 -11.53
C PHE A 154 8.18 7.03 -10.28
N THR A 155 8.55 6.53 -9.11
CA THR A 155 8.17 7.04 -7.79
C THR A 155 9.34 7.74 -7.09
N VAL A 156 9.15 8.11 -5.83
CA VAL A 156 10.23 8.42 -4.90
C VAL A 156 11.24 7.28 -4.79
N GLY A 157 12.50 7.63 -4.55
CA GLY A 157 13.56 6.68 -4.21
C GLY A 157 13.73 6.52 -2.70
N ALA A 158 14.64 5.64 -2.30
CA ALA A 158 14.91 5.31 -0.90
C ALA A 158 15.05 6.52 0.05
N ALA A 159 15.77 7.57 -0.35
CA ALA A 159 15.97 8.75 0.50
C ALA A 159 14.66 9.50 0.80
N GLN A 160 13.88 9.80 -0.24
CA GLN A 160 12.59 10.49 -0.10
C GLN A 160 11.53 9.60 0.57
N ALA A 161 11.57 8.28 0.33
CA ALA A 161 10.75 7.34 1.07
C ALA A 161 11.04 7.40 2.59
N TRP A 162 12.31 7.52 2.98
CA TRP A 162 12.68 7.71 4.39
C TRP A 162 12.24 9.07 4.96
N GLU A 163 12.22 10.14 4.17
CA GLU A 163 11.66 11.43 4.60
C GLU A 163 10.18 11.29 4.98
N TRP A 164 9.42 10.60 4.14
CA TRP A 164 8.01 10.24 4.38
C TRP A 164 7.83 9.41 5.65
N CYS A 165 8.59 8.32 5.80
CA CYS A 165 8.53 7.47 6.99
C CYS A 165 8.90 8.24 8.26
N ARG A 166 9.91 9.12 8.23
CA ARG A 166 10.31 9.94 9.39
C ARG A 166 9.28 11.01 9.73
N ALA A 167 8.62 11.59 8.73
CA ALA A 167 7.65 12.66 8.94
C ALA A 167 6.33 12.16 9.55
N LEU A 168 5.93 10.92 9.25
CA LEU A 168 4.70 10.29 9.73
C LEU A 168 4.92 9.29 10.86
N SER A 169 6.16 8.81 11.04
CA SER A 169 6.57 7.87 12.06
C SER A 169 5.67 6.63 12.16
N PRO A 170 5.36 5.88 11.09
CA PRO A 170 4.48 4.70 11.19
C PRO A 170 5.04 3.62 12.14
N ARG A 171 4.19 2.67 12.57
CA ARG A 171 4.68 1.50 13.31
C ARG A 171 5.36 0.51 12.35
N LEU A 172 4.73 0.23 11.22
CA LEU A 172 5.25 -0.68 10.20
C LEU A 172 5.52 0.08 8.90
N MET A 173 6.69 -0.15 8.32
CA MET A 173 7.07 0.39 7.01
C MET A 173 7.20 -0.77 6.02
N VAL A 174 6.36 -0.80 5.00
CA VAL A 174 6.33 -1.85 3.98
C VAL A 174 6.86 -1.25 2.67
N PRO A 175 8.13 -1.50 2.31
CA PRO A 175 8.69 -0.98 1.06
C PRO A 175 8.17 -1.77 -0.14
N VAL A 176 7.67 -1.07 -1.14
CA VAL A 176 7.07 -1.65 -2.36
C VAL A 176 7.62 -0.99 -3.62
N HIS A 177 7.14 -1.40 -4.79
CA HIS A 177 7.55 -0.81 -6.07
C HIS A 177 9.08 -0.85 -6.31
N GLY A 178 9.77 -1.82 -5.71
CA GLY A 178 11.19 -2.10 -5.90
C GLY A 178 11.41 -3.21 -6.92
N ALA A 179 12.67 -3.42 -7.33
CA ALA A 179 13.02 -4.47 -8.28
C ALA A 179 12.51 -5.86 -7.83
N ASP A 180 11.78 -6.53 -8.72
CA ASP A 180 11.26 -7.89 -8.58
C ASP A 180 11.58 -8.65 -9.87
N PRO A 181 12.10 -9.90 -9.83
CA PRO A 181 12.40 -10.68 -11.03
C PRO A 181 11.21 -10.88 -11.99
N ARG A 182 9.98 -10.77 -11.50
CA ARG A 182 8.74 -10.87 -12.29
C ARG A 182 8.27 -9.52 -12.84
N VAL A 183 8.91 -8.43 -12.45
CA VAL A 183 8.57 -7.06 -12.88
C VAL A 183 9.76 -6.48 -13.64
N GLY A 184 9.67 -6.51 -14.97
CA GLY A 184 10.69 -6.00 -15.89
C GLY A 184 10.71 -4.48 -16.05
N LEU A 185 9.99 -3.75 -15.20
CA LEU A 185 10.03 -2.28 -15.16
C LEU A 185 11.37 -1.81 -14.56
N ALA A 186 11.82 -0.62 -14.98
CA ALA A 186 13.08 -0.04 -14.52
C ALA A 186 13.00 0.45 -13.06
N LEU A 187 13.03 -0.48 -12.10
CA LEU A 187 12.91 -0.20 -10.67
C LEU A 187 14.23 -0.45 -9.95
N ARG A 188 14.57 0.43 -9.00
CA ARG A 188 15.74 0.21 -8.14
C ARG A 188 15.46 -0.91 -7.12
N PRO A 189 16.48 -1.66 -6.69
CA PRO A 189 16.30 -2.70 -5.68
C PRO A 189 15.82 -2.12 -4.34
N ARG A 190 14.90 -2.83 -3.68
CA ARG A 190 14.46 -2.49 -2.31
C ARG A 190 15.61 -2.43 -1.30
N ALA A 191 16.72 -3.14 -1.58
CA ALA A 191 17.94 -3.11 -0.77
C ALA A 191 18.48 -1.69 -0.53
N HIS A 192 18.28 -0.76 -1.47
CA HIS A 192 18.67 0.65 -1.26
C HIS A 192 17.89 1.32 -0.12
N PHE A 193 16.61 1.00 0.03
CA PHE A 193 15.79 1.47 1.16
C PHE A 193 16.19 0.78 2.45
N LEU A 194 16.35 -0.55 2.42
CA LEU A 194 16.72 -1.35 3.59
C LEU A 194 18.07 -0.94 4.19
N ALA A 195 19.05 -0.61 3.35
CA ALA A 195 20.37 -0.13 3.79
C ALA A 195 20.31 1.18 4.58
N GLY A 196 19.25 1.99 4.42
CA GLY A 196 19.03 3.22 5.17
C GLY A 196 18.22 3.05 6.46
N SER A 197 17.78 1.82 6.77
CA SER A 197 16.95 1.56 7.95
C SER A 197 17.74 1.68 9.23
N ILE A 198 17.22 2.47 10.17
CA ILE A 198 17.65 2.47 11.57
C ILE A 198 16.75 1.58 12.44
N TRP A 199 15.69 1.02 11.86
CA TRP A 199 14.75 0.13 12.52
C TRP A 199 15.02 -1.33 12.13
N PRO A 200 14.65 -2.30 12.99
CA PRO A 200 14.72 -3.71 12.64
C PRO A 200 14.01 -4.00 11.32
N VAL A 201 14.60 -4.87 10.52
CA VAL A 201 14.01 -5.39 9.29
C VAL A 201 13.53 -6.81 9.57
N GLU A 202 12.26 -7.07 9.29
CA GLU A 202 11.63 -8.37 9.45
C GLU A 202 11.10 -8.83 8.09
N GLU A 203 11.47 -10.04 7.68
CA GLU A 203 10.90 -10.69 6.50
C GLU A 203 9.71 -11.54 6.91
N VAL A 204 8.62 -11.41 6.17
CA VAL A 204 7.38 -12.17 6.40
C VAL A 204 6.87 -12.76 5.09
N GLY A 205 5.94 -13.70 5.20
CA GLY A 205 5.24 -14.23 4.03
C GLY A 205 4.34 -13.18 3.36
N GLU A 206 3.48 -13.66 2.47
CA GLU A 206 2.55 -12.79 1.73
C GLU A 206 1.38 -12.25 2.54
N ARG A 207 1.14 -12.79 3.74
CA ARG A 207 0.00 -12.42 4.59
C ARG A 207 0.47 -12.13 6.00
N VAL A 208 -0.10 -11.09 6.60
CA VAL A 208 0.08 -10.75 8.01
C VAL A 208 -1.25 -10.35 8.64
N GLU A 209 -1.42 -10.68 9.92
CA GLU A 209 -2.52 -10.18 10.73
C GLU A 209 -2.11 -8.89 11.44
N LEU A 210 -2.91 -7.84 11.27
CA LEU A 210 -2.73 -6.54 11.91
C LEU A 210 -3.24 -6.59 13.36
N ASN A 211 -2.68 -7.50 14.15
CA ASN A 211 -3.01 -7.71 15.57
C ASN A 211 -2.07 -6.91 16.49
N ALA A 212 -2.36 -6.88 17.79
CA ALA A 212 -1.58 -6.13 18.77
C ALA A 212 -0.11 -6.61 18.90
N GLY A 213 0.18 -7.86 18.55
CA GLY A 213 1.55 -8.38 18.51
C GLY A 213 2.35 -7.83 17.32
N LEU A 214 1.71 -7.72 16.15
CA LEU A 214 2.33 -7.11 14.97
C LEU A 214 2.40 -5.57 15.11
N LEU A 215 1.38 -4.95 15.69
CA LEU A 215 1.32 -3.51 15.93
C LEU A 215 1.90 -3.15 17.29
N SER A 216 3.15 -3.58 17.52
CA SER A 216 3.87 -3.31 18.77
C SER A 216 4.25 -1.83 18.91
N PHE A 217 4.94 -1.47 20.00
CA PHE A 217 5.43 -0.12 20.23
C PHE A 217 6.68 0.22 19.43
N GLU A 218 7.42 -0.80 18.95
CA GLU A 218 8.65 -0.61 18.21
C GLU A 218 8.36 -0.51 16.71
N SER A 219 8.87 0.56 16.10
CA SER A 219 8.79 0.72 14.66
C SER A 219 9.72 -0.28 13.97
N ARG A 220 9.27 -0.89 12.86
CA ARG A 220 10.05 -1.87 12.08
C ARG A 220 9.73 -1.81 10.59
N VAL A 221 10.70 -2.20 9.78
CA VAL A 221 10.51 -2.41 8.34
C VAL A 221 10.04 -3.84 8.13
N LEU A 222 8.91 -4.01 7.44
CA LEU A 222 8.32 -5.31 7.15
C LEU A 222 8.46 -5.59 5.65
N VAL A 223 9.34 -6.52 5.30
CA VAL A 223 9.54 -6.97 3.93
C VAL A 223 8.60 -8.14 3.67
N MET A 224 7.50 -7.87 2.96
CA MET A 224 6.53 -8.89 2.60
C MET A 224 6.98 -9.65 1.34
N GLY A 225 6.98 -10.98 1.41
CA GLY A 225 7.02 -11.83 0.22
C GLY A 225 5.71 -11.74 -0.55
N SER A 226 5.69 -12.11 -1.82
CA SER A 226 4.45 -12.41 -2.55
C SER A 226 4.51 -13.86 -3.01
N ALA A 227 3.36 -14.51 -3.21
CA ALA A 227 3.32 -15.89 -3.68
C ALA A 227 4.29 -16.10 -4.85
N SER A 228 5.14 -17.12 -4.73
CA SER A 228 5.83 -17.69 -5.87
C SER A 228 4.78 -18.37 -6.73
N ALA A 229 4.81 -18.13 -8.04
CA ALA A 229 4.07 -18.96 -8.99
C ALA A 229 4.63 -20.40 -8.97
#